data_AF-A0A483CXW8-F1
#
_entry.id   AF-A0A483CXW8-F1
#
_cell.length_a   1.000
_cell.length_b   1.000
_cell.length_c   1.000
_cell.angle_alpha   90.00
_cell.angle_beta   90.00
_cell.angle_gamma   90.00
#
_symmetry.space_group_name_H-M   'P 1'
#
loop_
_entity.id
_entity.type
_entity.pdbx_description
1 polymer ?
#
loop_
_entity_poly.entity_id
_entity_poly.type
_entity_poly.pdbx_seq_one_letter_code
_entity_poly.pdbx_strand_id
1 'polypeptide(L)' 'MPVTAGPLLIGGACLLAGVAIWVFTGSIAVGGLLALVGGVLVLIGLAPSEYDEEEQFETEEEILNIYDE' A
#
# COMPACT_ATOMS: atom_id res chain seq x y z
N MET A 1 14.20 2.56 6.67
CA MET A 1 13.33 1.83 5.73
C MET A 1 12.07 2.67 5.54
N PRO A 2 11.87 3.33 4.39
CA PRO A 2 10.68 4.15 4.17
C PRO A 2 9.48 3.22 3.95
N VAL A 3 8.59 3.19 4.93
CA VAL A 3 7.31 2.50 4.86
C VAL A 3 6.44 3.28 3.86
N THR A 4 5.76 2.62 2.91
CA THR A 4 4.96 3.35 1.92
C THR A 4 3.73 3.95 2.62
N ALA A 5 3.74 5.28 2.80
CA ALA A 5 2.71 5.96 3.60
C ALA A 5 1.30 5.85 2.99
N GLY A 6 1.19 5.73 1.67
CA GLY A 6 -0.09 5.60 0.96
C GLY A 6 -0.87 4.33 1.35
N PRO A 7 -0.31 3.12 1.12
CA PRO A 7 -0.98 1.86 1.47
C PRO A 7 -1.34 1.73 2.95
N LEU A 8 -0.49 2.26 3.84
CA LEU A 8 -0.75 2.31 5.29
C LEU A 8 -2.00 3.13 5.64
N LEU A 9 -2.12 4.34 5.08
CA LEU A 9 -3.26 5.22 5.32
C LEU A 9 -4.56 4.64 4.75
N ILE A 10 -4.50 4.08 3.53
CA ILE A 10 -5.66 3.47 2.87
C ILE A 10 -6.10 2.20 3.60
N GLY A 11 -5.15 1.35 3.99
CA GLY A 11 -5.42 0.13 4.75
C GLY A 11 -6.03 0.43 6.13
N GLY A 12 -5.49 1.42 6.84
CA GLY A 12 -6.05 1.89 8.11
C GLY A 12 -7.48 2.45 7.98
N ALA A 13 -7.74 3.24 6.93
CA ALA A 13 -9.08 3.75 6.63
C ALA A 13 -10.08 2.63 6.32
N CYS A 14 -9.66 1.60 5.56
CA CYS A 14 -10.50 0.43 5.28
C CYS A 14 -10.81 -0.39 6.55
N LEU A 15 -9.87 -0.52 7.47
CA LEU A 15 -10.11 -1.18 8.75
C LEU A 15 -11.15 -0.42 9.60
N LEU A 16 -11.00 0.90 9.72
CA LEU A 16 -11.96 1.74 10.45
C LEU A 16 -13.35 1.71 9.81
N ALA A 17 -13.42 1.79 8.48
CA ALA A 17 -14.68 1.71 7.74
C ALA A 17 -15.33 0.32 7.85
N GLY A 18 -14.54 -0.76 7.80
CA GLY A 18 -15.02 -2.13 7.97
C GLY A 18 -15.64 -2.36 9.35
N VAL A 19 -14.98 -1.89 10.40
CA VAL A 19 -15.51 -1.95 11.77
C VAL A 19 -16.77 -1.09 11.91
N ALA A 20 -16.78 0.13 11.35
CA ALA A 20 -17.96 0.98 11.38
C ALA A 20 -19.16 0.32 10.69
N ILE A 21 -18.98 -0.20 9.47
CA ILE A 21 -20.04 -0.89 8.72
C ILE A 21 -20.54 -2.12 9.49
N TRP A 22 -19.63 -2.88 10.09
CA TRP A 22 -20.00 -4.03 10.91
C TRP A 22 -20.89 -3.62 12.10
N VAL A 23 -20.53 -2.55 12.82
CA VAL A 23 -21.29 -2.02 13.96
C VAL A 23 -22.65 -1.46 13.54
N PHE A 24 -22.73 -0.71 12.43
CA PHE A 24 -23.97 -0.05 12.01
C PHE A 24 -24.96 -0.98 11.30
N THR A 25 -24.49 -1.97 10.56
CA THR A 25 -25.35 -2.84 9.75
C THR A 25 -25.58 -4.22 10.36
N GLY A 26 -24.75 -4.63 11.33
CA GLY A 26 -24.72 -6.00 11.86
C GLY A 26 -24.21 -7.04 10.85
N SER A 27 -23.81 -6.60 9.64
CA SER A 27 -23.38 -7.49 8.57
C SER A 27 -21.90 -7.81 8.68
N ILE A 28 -21.60 -9.00 9.22
CA ILE A 28 -20.24 -9.55 9.31
C ILE A 28 -19.61 -9.72 7.92
N ALA A 29 -20.40 -10.13 6.92
CA ALA A 29 -19.86 -10.39 5.59
C ALA A 29 -19.27 -9.13 4.95
N VAL A 30 -20.00 -8.02 5.01
CA VAL A 30 -19.59 -6.75 4.36
C VAL A 30 -18.49 -6.06 5.17
N GLY A 31 -18.68 -5.92 6.48
CA GLY A 31 -17.67 -5.28 7.35
C GLY A 31 -16.39 -6.11 7.47
N GLY A 32 -16.51 -7.44 7.52
CA GLY A 32 -15.39 -8.37 7.59
C GLY A 32 -14.57 -8.41 6.31
N LEU A 33 -15.19 -8.46 5.13
CA LEU A 33 -14.47 -8.38 3.85
C LEU A 33 -13.69 -7.08 3.73
N LEU A 34 -14.30 -5.95 4.10
CA LEU A 34 -13.64 -4.65 4.02
C LEU A 34 -12.47 -4.54 5.02
N ALA A 35 -12.63 -5.10 6.22
CA ALA A 35 -11.55 -5.18 7.19
C ALA A 35 -10.41 -6.09 6.71
N LEU A 36 -10.72 -7.19 6.02
CA LEU A 36 -9.71 -8.10 5.45
C LEU A 36 -8.88 -7.39 4.37
N VAL A 37 -9.54 -6.68 3.46
CA VAL A 37 -8.88 -5.86 2.43
C VAL A 37 -8.00 -4.78 3.08
N GLY A 38 -8.51 -4.12 4.11
CA GLY A 38 -7.73 -3.15 4.89
C GLY A 38 -6.48 -3.76 5.53
N GLY A 39 -6.62 -4.93 6.14
CA GLY A 39 -5.51 -5.69 6.73
C GLY A 39 -4.43 -6.04 5.69
N VAL A 40 -4.82 -6.52 4.51
CA VAL A 40 -3.88 -6.84 3.42
C VAL A 40 -3.12 -5.59 2.96
N LEU A 41 -3.81 -4.46 2.80
CA LEU A 41 -3.17 -3.20 2.41
C LEU A 41 -2.19 -2.68 3.46
N VAL A 42 -2.50 -2.83 4.75
CA VAL A 42 -1.57 -2.51 5.84
C VAL A 42 -0.34 -3.41 5.79
N LEU A 43 -0.53 -4.71 5.55
CA LEU A 43 0.58 -5.66 5.41
C LEU A 43 1.47 -5.35 4.20
N ILE A 44 0.88 -4.96 3.06
CA ILE A 44 1.63 -4.51 1.88
C ILE A 44 2.38 -3.20 2.17
N GLY A 45 1.75 -2.27 2.88
CA GLY A 45 2.40 -1.02 3.27
C GLY A 45 3.57 -1.22 4.23
N LEU A 46 3.42 -2.16 5.18
CA LEU A 46 4.46 -2.56 6.13
C LEU A 46 5.53 -3.46 5.52
N ALA A 47 5.21 -4.21 4.48
CA ALA A 47 6.20 -4.98 3.76
C ALA A 47 7.27 -4.01 3.27
N PRO A 48 8.55 -4.29 3.53
CA PRO A 48 9.61 -3.56 2.87
C PRO A 48 9.37 -3.76 1.38
N SER A 49 9.00 -2.69 0.69
CA SER A 49 9.07 -2.70 -0.76
C SER A 49 10.51 -3.03 -1.09
N GLU A 50 10.74 -4.20 -1.65
CA GLU A 50 11.75 -4.38 -2.69
C GLU A 50 11.38 -3.41 -3.82
N TYR A 51 11.52 -2.09 -3.56
CA TYR A 51 11.95 -1.18 -4.59
C TYR A 51 13.35 -1.67 -4.85
N ASP A 52 13.50 -2.42 -5.94
CA ASP A 52 14.80 -2.76 -6.44
C ASP A 52 15.48 -1.43 -6.78
N GLU A 53 16.27 -0.92 -5.85
CA GLU A 53 17.03 0.33 -6.05
C GLU A 53 17.96 0.16 -7.28
N GLU A 54 18.28 -1.08 -7.68
CA GLU A 54 19.06 -1.41 -8.88
C GLU A 54 18.34 -0.97 -10.19
N GLU A 55 17.02 -1.09 -10.31
CA GLU A 55 16.29 -0.69 -11.55
C GLU A 55 16.19 0.84 -11.73
N GLN A 56 16.25 1.63 -10.64
CA GLN A 56 16.24 3.10 -10.76
C GLN A 56 17.59 3.67 -11.17
N PHE A 57 18.70 3.11 -10.69
CA PHE A 57 20.04 3.56 -11.11
C PHE A 57 20.30 3.28 -12.59
N GLU A 58 19.85 2.13 -13.12
CA GLU A 58 20.02 1.80 -14.54
C GLU A 58 19.24 2.77 -15.44
N THR A 59 18.03 3.17 -15.02
CA THR A 59 17.22 4.16 -15.74
C THR A 59 17.81 5.58 -15.66
N GLU A 60 18.30 6.01 -14.49
CA GLU A 60 18.89 7.35 -14.35
C GLU A 60 20.24 7.48 -15.09
N GLU A 61 21.09 6.45 -15.07
CA GLU A 61 22.34 6.44 -15.84
C GLU A 61 22.09 6.36 -17.35
N GLU A 62 21.12 5.55 -17.81
CA GLU A 62 20.75 5.48 -19.22
C GLU A 62 20.22 6.82 -19.75
N ILE A 63 19.38 7.51 -18.97
CA ILE A 63 18.87 8.84 -19.34
C ILE A 63 20.01 9.86 -19.39
N LEU A 64 20.94 9.86 -18.44
CA LEU A 64 22.07 10.80 -18.44
C LEU A 64 22.97 10.61 -19.66
N ASN A 65 23.20 9.35 -20.08
CA ASN A 65 24.03 9.02 -21.23
C ASN A 65 23.39 9.44 -22.57
N ILE A 66 22.06 9.48 -22.68
CA ILE A 66 21.35 9.96 -23.89
C ILE A 66 21.44 11.48 -24.06
N TYR A 67 21.62 12.24 -22.97
CA TYR A 67 21.71 13.71 -23.02
C TYR A 67 23.14 14.24 -23.15
N ASP A 68 24.16 13.38 -23.04
CA ASP A 68 25.59 13.74 -23.17
C ASP A 68 26.20 13.38 -24.55
N GLU A 69 25.38 12.90 -25.50
CA GLU A 69 25.69 12.76 -26.95
C GLU A 69 24.98 13.83 -27.80
#